data_AF-A0A9D4MJN3-F1
#
_entry.id   AF-A0A9D4MJN3-F1
#
_cell.length_a   1.000
_cell.length_b   1.000
_cell.length_c   1.000
_cell.angle_alpha   90.00
_cell.angle_beta   90.00
_cell.angle_gamma   90.00
#
_symmetry.space_group_name_H-M   'P 1'
#
loop_
_entity.id
_entity.type
_entity.pdbx_description
1 polymer ?
#
loop_
_entity_poly.entity_id
_entity_poly.type
_entity_poly.pdbx_seq_one_letter_code
_entity_poly.pdbx_strand_id
1 'polypeptide(L)' 'MCRLFTPHQLVTCSMKGATTTTGSPRPSLPAAERNAIIDVIAKTFDKRWLMLKKR' A
#
# COMPACT_ATOMS: atom_id res chain seq x y z
N MET A 1 15.70 -5.61 2.16
CA MET A 1 14.38 -4.96 2.17
C MET A 1 14.26 -4.08 0.94
N CYS A 2 13.39 -4.41 -0.02
CA CYS A 2 13.11 -3.55 -1.17
C CYS A 2 12.30 -2.33 -0.69
N ARG A 3 12.91 -1.14 -0.64
CA ARG A 3 12.17 0.09 -0.36
C ARG A 3 11.39 0.48 -1.62
N LEU A 4 10.11 0.12 -1.65
CA LEU A 4 9.19 0.42 -2.76
C LEU A 4 8.85 1.91 -2.87
N PHE A 5 9.00 2.67 -1.79
CA PHE A 5 8.80 4.12 -1.76
C PHE A 5 9.97 4.82 -1.09
N THR A 6 10.29 6.00 -1.59
CA THR A 6 11.22 6.93 -0.93
C THR A 6 10.58 7.53 0.33
N PRO A 7 11.36 7.93 1.34
CA PRO A 7 10.84 8.63 2.51
C PRO A 7 10.01 9.87 2.15
N HIS A 8 10.44 10.60 1.11
CA HIS A 8 9.73 11.77 0.61
C HIS A 8 8.32 11.43 0.11
N GLN A 9 8.17 10.34 -0.66
CA GLN A 9 6.86 9.88 -1.15
C GLN A 9 5.92 9.47 -0.01
N LEU A 10 6.44 8.88 1.07
CA LEU A 10 5.63 8.51 2.23
C LEU A 10 5.09 9.73 3.00
N VAL A 11 5.80 10.86 2.95
CA VAL A 11 5.40 12.11 3.63
C VAL A 11 4.46 12.94 2.76
N THR A 12 4.67 12.95 1.43
CA THR A 12 4.00 13.88 0.52
C THR A 12 2.82 13.27 -0.25
N CYS A 13 2.78 11.95 -0.43
CA CYS A 13 1.71 11.27 -1.15
C CYS A 13 0.65 10.68 -0.20
N SER A 14 -0.51 10.32 -0.75
CA SER A 14 -1.59 9.59 -0.09
C SER A 14 -1.89 8.28 -0.83
N MET A 15 -2.54 7.32 -0.17
CA MET A 15 -2.86 6.01 -0.77
C MET A 15 -3.75 6.10 -2.03
N LYS A 16 -4.67 7.08 -2.08
CA LYS A 16 -5.59 7.30 -3.21
C LYS A 16 -5.57 8.73 -3.74
N GLY A 17 -4.66 9.56 -3.24
CA GLY A 17 -4.74 11.01 -3.38
C GLY A 17 -5.75 11.60 -2.40
N ALA A 18 -5.52 12.83 -1.96
CA ALA A 18 -6.44 13.54 -1.07
C ALA A 18 -6.43 15.03 -1.39
N THR A 19 -7.61 15.58 -1.69
CA THR A 19 -7.86 17.02 -1.66
C THR A 19 -8.39 17.35 -0.27
N THR A 20 -7.56 17.91 0.60
CA THR A 20 -8.01 18.31 1.94
C THR A 20 -8.63 19.71 1.86
N THR A 21 -9.73 19.93 2.58
CA THR A 21 -10.45 21.22 2.62
C THR A 21 -9.58 22.36 3.15
N THR A 22 -8.52 22.04 3.88
CA THR A 22 -7.67 22.97 4.63
C THR A 22 -6.17 22.85 4.31
N GLY A 23 -5.78 22.12 3.25
CA GLY A 23 -4.35 21.93 2.94
C GLY A 23 -4.04 21.63 1.48
N SER A 24 -2.74 21.58 1.16
CA SER A 24 -2.27 21.30 -0.20
C SER A 24 -2.71 19.90 -0.66
N PRO A 25 -3.20 19.76 -1.91
CA PRO A 25 -3.60 18.48 -2.44
C PRO A 25 -2.43 17.50 -2.41
N ARG A 26 -2.64 16.32 -1.83
CA ARG A 26 -1.65 15.25 -1.79
C ARG A 26 -1.88 14.31 -2.97
N PRO A 27 -0.89 14.12 -3.86
CA PRO A 27 -1.01 13.20 -4.97
C PRO A 27 -1.09 11.75 -4.47
N SER A 28 -1.64 10.87 -5.30
CA SER A 28 -1.67 9.44 -5.01
C SER A 28 -0.28 8.80 -5.12
N LEU A 29 -0.02 7.77 -4.32
CA LEU A 29 1.13 6.90 -4.51
C LEU A 29 1.03 6.18 -5.86
N PRO A 30 2.18 5.86 -6.49
CA PRO A 30 2.26 5.05 -7.71
C PRO A 30 1.45 3.74 -7.59
N ALA A 31 0.60 3.48 -8.59
CA ALA A 31 -0.33 2.36 -8.55
C ALA A 31 0.38 1.00 -8.63
N ALA A 32 1.49 0.91 -9.37
CA ALA A 32 2.22 -0.36 -9.55
C ALA A 32 2.80 -0.86 -8.23
N GLU A 33 3.49 0.00 -7.49
CA GLU A 33 4.12 -0.30 -6.20
C GLU A 33 3.06 -0.54 -5.12
N ARG A 34 1.97 0.24 -5.12
CA ARG A 34 0.84 0.00 -4.23
C ARG A 34 0.20 -1.37 -4.46
N ASN A 35 -0.06 -1.73 -5.72
CA ASN A 35 -0.67 -3.00 -6.08
C ASN A 35 0.26 -4.17 -5.77
N ALA A 36 1.58 -4.02 -5.98
CA ALA A 36 2.56 -5.03 -5.59
C ALA A 36 2.52 -5.34 -4.08
N ILE A 37 2.34 -4.32 -3.23
CA ILE A 37 2.17 -4.52 -1.78
C ILE A 37 0.86 -5.25 -1.48
N ILE A 38 -0.25 -4.83 -2.10
CA ILE A 38 -1.56 -5.46 -1.91
C ILE A 38 -1.51 -6.94 -2.29
N ASP A 39 -0.88 -7.27 -3.43
CA ASP A 39 -0.75 -8.64 -3.91
C ASP A 39 0.09 -9.52 -2.97
N VAL A 40 1.20 -8.99 -2.45
CA VAL A 40 2.05 -9.71 -1.49
C VAL A 40 1.28 -9.98 -0.19
N ILE A 41 0.57 -8.98 0.31
CA ILE A 41 -0.26 -9.12 1.51
C ILE A 41 -1.36 -10.15 1.26
N ALA A 42 -2.16 -10.00 0.20
CA ALA A 42 -3.24 -10.92 -0.15
C ALA A 42 -2.74 -12.37 -0.24
N LYS A 43 -1.65 -12.63 -0.98
CA LYS A 43 -1.06 -13.97 -1.11
C LYS A 43 -0.52 -14.54 0.21
N THR A 44 -0.04 -13.70 1.11
CA THR A 44 0.51 -14.14 2.41
C THR A 44 -0.62 -14.49 3.39
N PHE A 45 -1.67 -13.66 3.44
CA PHE A 45 -2.80 -13.88 4.34
C PHE A 45 -3.70 -15.04 3.87
N ASP A 46 -3.92 -15.21 2.56
CA ASP A 46 -4.68 -16.36 2.03
C ASP A 46 -4.01 -17.69 2.34
N LYS A 47 -2.69 -17.78 2.17
CA LYS A 47 -1.93 -19.00 2.51
C LYS A 47 -2.02 -19.31 4.00
N ARG A 48 -1.90 -18.30 4.87
CA ARG A 48 -2.01 -18.46 6.32
C ARG A 48 -3.42 -18.91 6.73
N TRP A 49 -4.45 -18.33 6.12
CA TRP A 49 -5.85 -18.71 6.35
C TRP A 49 -6.14 -20.16 5.91
N LEU A 50 -5.65 -20.57 4.73
CA LEU A 50 -5.75 -21.95 4.24
C LEU A 50 -5.05 -22.96 5.16
N MET A 51 -3.89 -22.60 5.72
CA MET A 51 -3.19 -23.47 6.69
C MET A 51 -3.93 -23.59 8.03
N LEU A 52 -4.68 -22.56 8.44
CA LEU A 52 -5.47 -22.59 9.67
C LEU A 52 -6.72 -23.46 9.54
N LYS A 53 -7.35 -23.52 8.35
CA LYS A 53 -8.55 -24.32 8.09
C LYS A 53 -8.30 -25.83 7.87
N LYS A 54 -7.04 -26.24 7.70
CA LYS A 54 -6.64 -27.64 7.47
C LYS A 54 -6.26 -28.40 8.76
N ARG A 55 -6.45 -27.81 9.93
CA ARG A 55 -6.36 -28.44 11.25
C ARG A 55 -7.74 -28.67 11.80
#